data_AF-A0A8X7N1Z7-F1
#
_entry.id   AF-A0A8X7N1Z7-F1
#
_cell.length_a   1.000
_cell.length_b   1.000
_cell.length_c   1.000
_cell.angle_alpha   90.00
_cell.angle_beta   90.00
_cell.angle_gamma   90.00
#
_symmetry.space_group_name_H-M   'P 1'
#
loop_
_entity.id
_entity.type
_entity.pdbx_description
1 polymer ?
#
loop_
_entity_poly.entity_id
_entity_poly.type
_entity_poly.pdbx_seq_one_letter_code
_entity_poly.pdbx_strand_id
1 'polypeptide(L)'
;MYVNKIIPAIQSRCTRFRFSPLETDQVQKRLNYVIANEGCKITPDGMTALLKLTRGDMRRALSVLQATHAAYSDEGDGRIDDEAVYNCTGNPRPADVRAMVQSMMKSEFTTAYNIFQAITWMYASSTTAGAQGHSGRHHQQRVICEWRR
;
A
#
# COMPACT_ATOMS: atom_id res chain seq x y z
N MET A 1 -16.92 -9.11 10.64
CA MET A 1 -17.84 -8.28 9.83
C MET A 1 -17.66 -8.74 8.38
N TYR A 2 -18.57 -9.33 7.60
CA TYR A 2 -20.00 -9.64 7.65
C TYR A 2 -20.20 -11.15 7.47
N VAL A 3 -20.64 -11.86 8.50
CA VAL A 3 -21.03 -13.29 8.42
C VAL A 3 -22.50 -13.43 8.04
N ASN A 4 -23.27 -12.35 8.22
CA ASN A 4 -24.72 -12.32 8.07
C ASN A 4 -25.19 -12.30 6.60
N LYS A 5 -24.26 -12.35 5.63
CA LYS A 5 -24.57 -12.46 4.19
C LYS A 5 -24.34 -13.86 3.63
N ILE A 6 -23.89 -14.83 4.44
CA ILE A 6 -23.63 -16.20 3.98
C ILE A 6 -24.79 -17.10 4.39
N ILE A 7 -25.36 -17.82 3.42
CA ILE A 7 -26.48 -18.75 3.60
C ILE A 7 -26.14 -19.80 4.69
N PRO A 8 -27.01 -20.04 5.69
CA PRO A 8 -26.73 -20.96 6.81
C PRO A 8 -26.34 -22.38 6.36
N ALA A 9 -26.93 -22.86 5.26
CA ALA A 9 -26.63 -24.16 4.66
C ALA A 9 -25.15 -24.29 4.22
N ILE A 10 -24.52 -23.20 3.77
CA ILE A 10 -23.09 -23.18 3.40
C ILE A 10 -22.22 -23.15 4.66
N GLN A 11 -22.64 -22.41 5.69
CA GLN A 11 -21.91 -22.36 6.95
C GLN A 11 -21.91 -23.70 7.69
N SER A 12 -22.96 -24.51 7.51
CA SER A 12 -23.05 -25.86 8.08
C SER A 12 -22.10 -26.87 7.41
N ARG A 13 -21.76 -26.67 6.13
CA ARG A 13 -20.92 -27.61 5.36
C ARG A 13 -19.45 -27.20 5.29
N CYS A 14 -19.13 -25.95 5.64
CA CYS A 14 -17.79 -25.39 5.46
C CYS A 14 -17.19 -24.94 6.80
N THR A 15 -15.96 -25.37 7.06
CA THR A 15 -15.17 -24.90 8.20
C THR A 15 -14.77 -23.45 8.00
N ARG A 16 -15.09 -22.59 8.97
CA ARG A 16 -14.73 -21.17 8.90
C ARG A 16 -13.24 -21.00 9.21
N PHE A 17 -12.47 -20.62 8.19
CA PHE A 17 -11.09 -20.19 8.39
C PHE A 17 -11.01 -18.68 8.62
N ARG A 18 -10.35 -18.26 9.71
CA ARG A 18 -10.06 -16.85 9.99
C ARG A 18 -8.55 -16.65 9.88
N PHE A 19 -8.13 -15.85 8.91
CA PHE A 19 -6.76 -15.36 8.87
C PHE A 19 -6.67 -14.19 9.85
N SER A 20 -6.02 -14.41 10.98
CA SER A 20 -5.60 -13.30 11.84
C SER A 20 -4.47 -12.53 11.15
N PRO A 21 -4.33 -11.21 11.41
CA PRO A 21 -3.17 -10.46 10.96
C PRO A 21 -1.88 -11.17 11.39
N LEU A 22 -0.91 -11.25 10.48
CA LEU A 22 0.38 -11.86 10.76
C LEU A 22 1.27 -10.90 11.54
N GLU A 23 2.15 -11.47 12.37
CA GLU A 23 3.20 -10.72 13.03
C GLU A 23 4.12 -10.04 12.00
N THR A 24 4.54 -8.81 12.30
CA THR A 24 5.34 -7.98 11.37
C THR A 24 6.64 -8.67 10.96
N ASP A 25 7.28 -9.41 11.87
CA ASP A 25 8.51 -10.16 11.60
C ASP A 25 8.30 -11.30 10.58
N GLN A 26 7.16 -11.99 10.64
CA GLN A 26 6.82 -13.05 9.68
C GLN A 26 6.54 -12.46 8.29
N VAL A 27 5.85 -11.32 8.24
CA VAL A 27 5.58 -10.57 7.02
C VAL A 27 6.89 -10.09 6.38
N GLN A 28 7.80 -9.54 7.19
CA GLN A 28 9.11 -9.07 6.72
C GLN A 28 9.96 -10.22 6.17
N LYS A 29 10.03 -11.37 6.86
CA LYS A 29 10.73 -12.56 6.37
C LYS A 29 10.21 -13.00 5.00
N ARG A 30 8.89 -13.02 4.82
CA ARG A 30 8.29 -13.43 3.55
C ARG A 30 8.52 -12.40 2.45
N LEU A 31 8.44 -11.11 2.76
CA LEU A 31 8.79 -10.03 1.82
C LEU A 31 10.24 -10.12 1.37
N ASN A 32 11.19 -10.35 2.29
CA ASN A 32 12.60 -10.50 1.94
C ASN A 32 12.85 -11.68 0.98
N TYR A 33 12.14 -12.80 1.19
CA TYR A 33 12.17 -13.93 0.26
C TYR A 33 11.67 -13.54 -1.14
N VAL A 34 10.56 -12.80 -1.22
CA VAL A 34 10.00 -12.30 -2.48
C VAL A 34 10.98 -11.37 -3.19
N ILE A 35 11.53 -10.40 -2.46
CA ILE A 35 12.47 -9.40 -2.96
C ILE A 35 13.72 -10.07 -3.53
N ALA A 36 14.28 -11.05 -2.83
CA ALA A 36 15.44 -11.80 -3.30
C ALA A 36 15.16 -12.60 -4.59
N ASN A 37 13.93 -13.11 -4.73
CA ASN A 37 13.52 -13.89 -5.91
C ASN A 37 13.16 -13.02 -7.12
N GLU A 38 12.60 -11.82 -6.91
CA GLU A 38 12.28 -10.84 -7.97
C GLU A 38 13.48 -9.97 -8.36
N GLY A 39 14.51 -9.89 -7.51
CA GLY A 39 15.59 -8.92 -7.69
C GLY A 39 15.14 -7.47 -7.43
N CYS A 40 14.07 -7.28 -6.65
CA CYS A 40 13.60 -5.95 -6.26
C CYS A 40 14.65 -5.26 -5.37
N LYS A 41 14.93 -3.98 -5.62
CA LYS A 41 15.77 -3.16 -4.72
C LYS A 41 14.86 -2.28 -3.87
N ILE A 42 14.73 -2.59 -2.58
CA ILE A 42 13.99 -1.77 -1.62
C ILE A 42 14.93 -1.21 -0.56
N THR A 43 14.72 0.04 -0.14
CA THR A 43 15.46 0.62 0.98
C THR A 43 14.86 0.21 2.32
N PRO A 44 15.64 0.22 3.43
CA PRO A 44 15.13 -0.15 4.74
C PRO A 44 13.95 0.73 5.20
N ASP A 45 13.94 2.00 4.79
CA ASP A 45 12.85 2.93 5.07
C ASP A 45 11.57 2.56 4.28
N GLY A 46 11.73 2.18 3.00
CA GLY A 46 10.63 1.66 2.17
C GLY A 46 10.02 0.37 2.75
N MET A 47 10.84 -0.56 3.23
CA MET A 47 10.38 -1.78 3.91
C MET A 47 9.58 -1.44 5.17
N THR A 48 10.08 -0.50 5.98
CA THR A 48 9.42 -0.08 7.21
C THR A 48 8.07 0.59 6.92
N ALA A 49 8.00 1.44 5.88
CA ALA A 49 6.76 2.06 5.42
C ALA A 49 5.74 1.02 4.94
N LEU A 50 6.19 0.03 4.17
CA LEU A 50 5.37 -1.06 3.67
C LEU A 50 4.75 -1.89 4.81
N LEU A 51 5.54 -2.26 5.82
CA LEU A 51 5.05 -2.98 7.00
C LEU A 51 4.00 -2.17 7.79
N LYS A 52 4.22 -0.86 7.95
CA LYS A 52 3.27 0.03 8.63
C LYS A 52 1.93 0.14 7.90
N LEU A 53 1.95 0.21 6.57
CA LEU A 53 0.75 0.37 5.75
C LEU A 53 -0.09 -0.91 5.64
N THR A 54 0.57 -2.06 5.70
CA THR A 54 -0.04 -3.37 5.45
C THR A 54 -0.65 -4.00 6.69
N ARG A 55 -0.21 -3.58 7.89
CA ARG A 55 -0.79 -3.98 9.20
C ARG A 55 -0.96 -5.50 9.34
N GLY A 56 -0.01 -6.28 8.83
CA GLY A 56 -0.03 -7.75 8.93
C GLY A 56 -0.83 -8.47 7.83
N ASP A 57 -1.39 -7.75 6.85
CA ASP A 57 -2.02 -8.35 5.67
C ASP A 57 -0.99 -8.57 4.56
N MET A 58 -0.60 -9.84 4.37
CA MET A 58 0.34 -10.26 3.33
C MET A 58 -0.17 -9.98 1.91
N ARG A 59 -1.48 -10.11 1.66
CA ARG A 59 -2.03 -9.85 0.32
C ARG A 59 -1.82 -8.38 -0.03
N ARG A 60 -2.14 -7.49 0.92
CA ARG A 60 -1.92 -6.06 0.75
C ARG A 60 -0.44 -5.74 0.56
N ALA A 61 0.45 -6.38 1.32
CA ALA A 61 1.89 -6.15 1.21
C ALA A 61 2.44 -6.51 -0.17
N LEU A 62 2.07 -7.68 -0.70
CA LEU A 62 2.51 -8.11 -2.03
C LEU A 62 1.93 -7.24 -3.13
N SER A 63 0.64 -6.89 -3.05
CA SER A 63 0.02 -6.01 -4.06
C SER A 63 0.68 -4.63 -4.11
N VAL A 64 1.03 -4.05 -2.96
CA VAL A 64 1.72 -2.76 -2.92
C VAL A 64 3.15 -2.91 -3.45
N LEU A 65 3.89 -3.94 -3.02
CA LEU A 65 5.25 -4.18 -3.50
C LEU A 65 5.31 -4.31 -5.03
N GLN A 66 4.40 -5.10 -5.61
CA GLN A 66 4.31 -5.30 -7.06
C GLN A 66 3.92 -4.01 -7.79
N ALA A 67 2.96 -3.24 -7.24
CA ALA A 67 2.57 -1.96 -7.83
C ALA A 67 3.73 -0.95 -7.80
N THR A 68 4.48 -0.89 -6.69
CA THR A 68 5.69 -0.04 -6.59
C THR A 68 6.79 -0.53 -7.52
N HIS A 69 7.02 -1.84 -7.60
CA HIS A 69 8.06 -2.37 -8.47
C HIS A 69 7.77 -2.07 -9.94
N ALA A 70 6.53 -2.26 -10.40
CA ALA A 70 6.13 -1.97 -11.77
C ALA A 70 6.08 -0.47 -12.10
N ALA A 71 5.88 0.41 -11.11
CA ALA A 71 5.89 1.86 -11.34
C ALA A 71 7.31 2.42 -11.46
N TYR A 72 8.27 1.83 -10.75
CA TYR A 72 9.66 2.32 -10.68
C TYR A 72 10.64 1.43 -11.44
N SER A 73 10.17 0.43 -12.20
CA SER A 73 11.01 -0.43 -13.04
C SER A 73 11.60 0.30 -14.26
N ASP A 74 10.92 1.35 -14.74
CA ASP A 74 11.31 2.10 -15.95
C ASP A 74 12.01 3.45 -15.65
N GLU A 75 12.01 3.90 -14.38
CA GLU A 75 12.56 5.20 -13.97
C GLU A 75 13.68 5.04 -12.91
N GLY A 76 14.92 5.39 -13.27
CA GLY A 76 16.06 5.45 -12.32
C GLY A 76 16.56 4.08 -11.83
N ASP A 77 17.44 4.05 -10.81
CA ASP A 77 18.16 2.88 -10.26
C ASP A 77 17.25 1.73 -9.71
N GLY A 78 15.95 1.75 -9.99
CA GLY A 78 14.98 0.71 -9.63
C GLY A 78 14.80 0.54 -8.12
N ARG A 79 15.11 1.59 -7.35
CA ARG A 79 15.06 1.60 -5.88
C ARG A 79 13.67 2.04 -5.40
N ILE A 80 13.08 1.22 -4.53
CA ILE A 80 11.80 1.50 -3.87
C ILE A 80 12.09 2.16 -2.52
N ASP A 81 11.84 3.47 -2.45
CA ASP A 81 11.95 4.29 -1.25
C ASP A 81 10.61 4.43 -0.50
N ASP A 82 10.64 5.01 0.71
CA ASP A 82 9.42 5.26 1.49
C ASP A 82 8.44 6.17 0.75
N GLU A 83 8.94 7.20 0.06
CA GLU A 83 8.14 8.10 -0.78
C GLU A 83 7.43 7.34 -1.91
N ALA A 84 8.12 6.40 -2.57
CA ALA A 84 7.53 5.56 -3.61
C ALA A 84 6.36 4.73 -3.08
N VAL A 85 6.50 4.17 -1.87
CA VAL A 85 5.45 3.37 -1.21
C VAL A 85 4.26 4.25 -0.80
N TYR A 86 4.48 5.42 -0.23
CA TYR A 86 3.39 6.33 0.17
C TYR A 86 2.64 6.90 -1.05
N ASN A 87 3.36 7.26 -2.11
CA ASN A 87 2.78 7.76 -3.36
C ASN A 87 1.94 6.68 -4.06
N CYS A 88 2.45 5.46 -4.17
CA CYS A 88 1.74 4.35 -4.80
C CYS A 88 0.46 3.96 -4.04
N THR A 89 0.48 4.06 -2.71
CA THR A 89 -0.67 3.70 -1.87
C THR A 89 -1.66 4.85 -1.66
N GLY A 90 -1.33 6.07 -2.12
CA GLY A 90 -2.15 7.26 -1.93
C GLY A 90 -2.34 7.66 -0.46
N ASN A 91 -1.47 7.20 0.44
CA ASN A 91 -1.57 7.53 1.86
C ASN A 91 -0.68 8.74 2.18
N PRO A 92 -1.16 9.70 2.99
CA PRO A 92 -0.37 10.84 3.37
C PRO A 92 0.83 10.44 4.23
N ARG A 93 1.96 11.10 3.99
CA ARG A 93 3.16 10.86 4.79
C ARG A 93 2.94 11.30 6.23
N PRO A 94 3.54 10.62 7.22
CA PRO A 94 3.47 11.03 8.62
C PRO A 94 4.02 12.44 8.88
N ALA A 95 4.95 12.92 8.04
CA ALA A 95 5.45 14.30 8.10
C ALA A 95 4.35 15.31 7.71
N ASP A 96 3.63 15.05 6.62
CA ASP A 96 2.57 15.94 6.12
C ASP A 96 1.40 16.01 7.10
N VAL A 97 1.01 14.87 7.68
CA VAL A 97 -0.02 14.82 8.74
C VAL A 97 0.41 15.63 9.96
N ARG A 98 1.69 15.54 10.37
CA ARG A 98 2.22 16.33 11.49
C ARG A 98 2.26 17.82 11.17
N ALA A 99 2.68 18.20 9.97
CA ALA A 99 2.71 19.59 9.52
C ALA A 99 1.30 20.19 9.48
N MET A 100 0.32 19.41 9.03
CA MET A 100 -1.10 19.79 9.03
C MET A 100 -1.60 20.05 10.46
N VAL A 101 -1.38 19.10 11.38
CA VAL A 101 -1.80 19.26 12.79
C VAL A 101 -1.07 20.42 13.46
N GLN A 102 0.24 20.60 13.24
CA GLN A 102 0.98 21.72 13.81
C GLN A 102 0.49 23.07 13.28
N SER A 103 0.14 23.15 12.00
CA SER A 103 -0.42 24.38 11.42
C SER A 103 -1.78 24.70 12.03
N MET A 104 -2.63 23.68 12.26
CA MET A 104 -3.90 23.87 12.98
C MET A 104 -3.72 24.34 14.43
N MET A 105 -2.61 23.98 15.09
CA MET A 105 -2.35 24.38 16.48
C MET A 105 -1.68 25.76 16.61
N LYS A 106 -0.94 26.21 15.59
CA LYS A 106 -0.09 27.41 15.66
C LYS A 106 -0.60 28.61 14.87
N SER A 107 -1.41 28.40 13.83
CA SER A 107 -1.74 29.43 12.84
C SER A 107 -3.23 29.75 12.77
N GLU A 108 -3.52 30.92 12.20
CA GLU A 108 -4.89 31.38 11.92
C GLU A 108 -5.68 30.38 11.06
N PHE A 109 -6.99 30.32 11.28
CA PHE A 109 -7.90 29.36 10.65
C PHE A 109 -7.76 29.30 9.12
N THR A 110 -7.66 30.46 8.47
CA THR A 110 -7.54 30.56 7.00
C THR A 110 -6.29 29.86 6.46
N THR A 111 -5.15 30.06 7.12
CA THR A 111 -3.88 29.45 6.71
C THR A 111 -3.90 27.94 6.93
N ALA A 112 -4.43 27.49 8.07
CA ALA A 112 -4.59 26.07 8.37
C ALA A 112 -5.54 25.38 7.37
N TYR A 113 -6.64 26.03 6.99
CA TYR A 113 -7.59 25.51 6.01
C TYR A 113 -6.98 25.37 4.61
N ASN A 114 -6.20 26.35 4.18
CA ASN A 114 -5.51 26.30 2.89
C ASN A 114 -4.48 25.15 2.83
N ILE A 115 -3.72 24.94 3.91
CA ILE A 115 -2.76 23.82 4.00
C ILE A 115 -3.49 22.47 3.99
N PHE A 116 -4.58 22.35 4.76
CA PHE A 116 -5.42 21.15 4.77
C PHE A 116 -5.96 20.83 3.37
N GLN A 117 -6.49 21.84 2.68
CA GLN A 117 -7.03 21.71 1.34
C GLN A 117 -5.93 21.29 0.36
N ALA A 118 -4.76 21.94 0.38
CA ALA A 118 -3.62 21.61 -0.49
C ALA A 118 -3.16 20.16 -0.34
N ILE A 119 -2.99 19.68 0.90
CA ILE A 119 -2.60 18.29 1.19
C ILE A 119 -3.69 17.33 0.69
N THR A 120 -4.96 17.63 0.94
CA THR A 120 -6.08 16.80 0.49
C THR A 120 -6.13 16.66 -1.03
N TRP A 121 -5.91 17.76 -1.78
CA TRP A 121 -5.89 17.73 -3.24
C TRP A 121 -4.71 16.95 -3.83
N MET A 122 -3.53 17.04 -3.21
CA MET A 122 -2.34 16.31 -3.64
C MET A 122 -2.54 14.79 -3.56
N TYR A 123 -3.15 14.29 -2.48
CA TYR A 123 -3.39 12.86 -2.31
C TYR A 123 -4.65 12.34 -3.03
N ALA A 124 -5.64 13.22 -3.26
CA ALA A 124 -6.82 12.89 -4.06
C ALA A 124 -6.46 12.63 -5.54
N SER A 125 -5.53 13.41 -6.10
CA SER A 125 -5.07 13.26 -7.49
C SER A 125 -4.20 12.01 -7.72
N SER A 126 -3.40 11.59 -6.72
CA SER A 126 -2.70 10.29 -6.76
C SER A 126 -3.66 9.09 -6.73
N THR A 127 -4.83 9.23 -6.09
CA THR A 127 -5.86 8.18 -6.07
C THR A 127 -6.53 8.02 -7.44
N THR A 128 -6.65 9.11 -8.22
CA THR A 128 -7.16 9.06 -9.61
C THR A 128 -6.14 8.54 -10.63
N ALA A 129 -4.84 8.63 -10.36
CA ALA A 129 -3.81 8.00 -11.21
C ALA A 129 -3.89 6.45 -11.18
N GLY A 130 -4.37 5.87 -10.07
CA GLY A 130 -4.73 4.44 -10.00
C GLY A 130 -5.96 4.05 -10.83
N ALA A 131 -6.75 5.01 -11.32
CA ALA A 131 -7.95 4.77 -12.14
C ALA A 131 -7.69 4.91 -13.66
N GLN A 132 -6.61 5.57 -14.08
CA GLN A 132 -6.22 5.71 -15.50
C GLN A 132 -5.15 4.69 -15.97
N GLY A 133 -4.84 3.67 -15.16
CA GLY A 133 -4.10 2.47 -15.59
C GLY A 133 -5.00 1.39 -16.22
N HIS A 134 -5.87 1.73 -17.18
CA HIS A 134 -6.64 0.71 -17.94
C HIS A 134 -5.86 0.13 -19.12
N SER A 135 -4.66 0.65 -19.43
CA SER A 135 -3.80 0.16 -20.51
C SER A 135 -2.72 -0.85 -20.04
N GLY A 136 -2.28 -0.80 -18.77
CA GLY A 136 -1.22 -1.68 -18.23
C GLY A 136 -1.68 -2.98 -17.56
N ARG A 137 -2.99 -3.26 -17.48
CA ARG A 137 -3.53 -4.45 -16.77
C ARG A 137 -3.14 -5.78 -17.39
N HIS A 138 -2.83 -5.82 -18.69
CA HIS A 138 -2.44 -7.06 -19.36
C HIS A 138 -1.01 -7.53 -18.98
N HIS A 139 -0.11 -6.62 -18.59
CA HIS A 139 1.24 -7.00 -18.13
C HIS A 139 1.24 -7.36 -16.64
N GLN A 140 0.52 -6.60 -15.80
CA GLN A 140 0.33 -6.88 -14.38
C GLN A 140 -0.31 -8.26 -14.11
N GLN A 141 -1.23 -8.70 -14.97
CA GLN A 141 -1.84 -10.05 -14.86
C GLN A 141 -0.86 -11.19 -15.17
N ARG A 142 0.20 -10.97 -15.95
CA ARG A 142 1.23 -12.00 -16.21
C ARG A 142 2.10 -12.21 -14.97
N VAL A 143 2.57 -11.12 -14.37
CA VAL A 143 3.43 -11.19 -13.16
C VAL A 143 2.65 -11.78 -11.97
N ILE A 144 1.42 -11.34 -11.73
CA ILE A 144 0.58 -11.93 -10.65
C ILE A 144 0.28 -13.42 -10.89
N CYS A 145 0.19 -13.87 -12.16
CA CYS A 145 0.01 -15.28 -12.51
C CYS A 145 1.29 -16.12 -12.35
N GLU A 146 2.47 -15.56 -12.64
CA GLU A 146 3.77 -16.22 -12.38
C GLU A 146 4.03 -16.38 -10.88
N TRP A 147 3.57 -15.45 -10.06
CA TRP A 147 3.73 -15.45 -8.60
C TRP A 147 2.80 -16.39 -7.84
N ARG A 148 1.78 -16.95 -8.52
CA ARG A 148 0.78 -17.84 -7.91
C ARG A 148 0.98 -19.32 -8.25
N ARG A 149 2.02 -19.66 -9.02
CA ARG A 149 2.56 -21.02 -9.15
C ARG A 149 3.70 -21.23 -8.18
#